data_AF-T2J4T2-F1
#
_entry.id   AF-T2J4T2-F1
#
_cell.length_a   1.000
_cell.length_b   1.000
_cell.length_c   1.000
_cell.angle_alpha   90.00
_cell.angle_beta   90.00
_cell.angle_gamma   90.00
#
_symmetry.space_group_name_H-M   'P 1'
#
loop_
_entity.id
_entity.type
_entity.pdbx_description
1 polymer ?
#
loop_
_entity_poly.entity_id
_entity_poly.type
_entity_poly.pdbx_seq_one_letter_code
_entity_poly.pdbx_strand_id
1 'polypeptide(L)'
;MDENKITATQVSLPKGGGAIQGIGETFQSNEFTGTASLSIPIATSPCRGFEPQLSVDYSSGAGNGIFGLGFGLSIPNISRKTSYRTPKYNESDTFLISNAEDLVPILDSEYQKNVDNKVYTIIKYRPRVEGLFALIEHWKSASGESFWCVISSDNVTSIYGKSKNSRISDPDNPNRIFQWFLEASFDSKSNCILYEYKSENTDNIEQRISDNNRQQTANKYLSKIKYGNDKPIFVKDIYTILSNDNYLENQEQLETEKNAKNRLAF
;
A
#
# COMPACT_ATOMS: atom_id res chain seq x y z
N MET A 1 -33.02 -10.75 19.95
CA MET A 1 -31.95 -11.17 20.89
C MET A 1 -31.12 -12.17 20.11
N ASP A 2 -30.11 -11.70 19.39
CA ASP A 2 -29.23 -12.58 18.63
C ASP A 2 -28.24 -13.22 19.60
N GLU A 3 -28.29 -14.56 19.68
CA GLU A 3 -27.34 -15.35 20.45
C GLU A 3 -25.94 -15.18 19.82
N ASN A 4 -25.00 -14.66 20.61
CA ASN A 4 -23.56 -14.70 20.29
C ASN A 4 -23.11 -16.16 20.22
N LYS A 5 -23.20 -16.75 19.03
CA LYS A 5 -22.93 -18.16 18.79
C LYS A 5 -21.43 -18.36 18.57
N ILE A 6 -20.71 -18.76 19.61
CA ILE A 6 -19.33 -19.24 19.49
C ILE A 6 -19.39 -20.61 18.79
N THR A 7 -18.87 -20.66 17.57
CA THR A 7 -18.87 -21.90 16.77
C THR A 7 -17.56 -22.64 17.01
N ALA A 8 -17.65 -23.91 17.42
CA ALA A 8 -16.46 -24.76 17.56
C ALA A 8 -15.92 -25.17 16.18
N THR A 9 -14.61 -25.05 15.97
CA THR A 9 -13.96 -25.45 14.72
C THR A 9 -14.07 -26.96 14.54
N GLN A 10 -14.72 -27.40 13.45
CA GLN A 10 -14.82 -28.80 13.07
C GLN A 10 -14.03 -29.06 11.79
N VAL A 11 -13.17 -30.08 11.81
CA VAL A 11 -12.46 -30.53 10.61
C VAL A 11 -13.41 -31.40 9.80
N SER A 12 -13.70 -31.00 8.56
CA SER A 12 -14.51 -31.79 7.65
C SER A 12 -13.93 -31.71 6.24
N LEU A 13 -14.13 -32.78 5.46
CA LEU A 13 -13.78 -32.76 4.05
C LEU A 13 -14.70 -31.78 3.31
N PRO A 14 -14.20 -31.09 2.27
CA PRO A 14 -15.05 -30.27 1.42
C PRO A 14 -16.13 -31.16 0.83
N LYS A 15 -17.40 -30.79 1.05
CA LYS A 15 -18.52 -31.45 0.40
C LYS A 15 -18.46 -31.13 -1.09
N GLY A 16 -18.58 -32.15 -1.94
CA GLY A 16 -18.48 -32.00 -3.39
C GLY A 16 -19.46 -30.95 -3.95
N GLY A 17 -19.01 -30.22 -4.96
CA GLY A 17 -19.82 -29.26 -5.71
C GLY A 17 -20.33 -29.81 -7.05
N GLY A 18 -21.22 -29.05 -7.70
CA GLY A 18 -21.72 -29.29 -9.06
C GLY A 18 -22.23 -28.03 -9.77
N ALA A 19 -22.10 -26.87 -9.13
CA ALA A 19 -22.44 -25.58 -9.72
C ALA A 19 -21.20 -24.97 -10.38
N ILE A 20 -21.35 -24.49 -11.61
CA ILE A 20 -20.35 -23.66 -12.27
C ILE A 20 -20.64 -22.22 -11.83
N GLN A 21 -19.68 -21.59 -11.17
CA GLN A 21 -19.75 -20.18 -10.76
C GLN A 21 -18.68 -19.39 -11.52
N GLY A 22 -18.97 -18.11 -11.77
CA GLY A 22 -17.98 -17.16 -12.28
C GLY A 22 -16.88 -16.88 -11.25
N ILE A 23 -16.03 -15.91 -11.53
CA ILE A 23 -14.92 -15.54 -10.63
C ILE A 23 -15.37 -14.57 -9.52
N GLY A 24 -16.67 -14.25 -9.45
CA GLY A 24 -17.23 -13.28 -8.50
C GLY A 24 -17.21 -11.85 -9.05
N GLU A 25 -17.10 -11.71 -10.37
CA GLU A 25 -17.13 -10.42 -11.05
C GLU A 25 -18.47 -9.71 -10.83
N THR A 26 -18.41 -8.40 -10.61
CA THR A 26 -19.60 -7.57 -10.43
C THR A 26 -19.60 -6.43 -11.42
N PHE A 27 -20.72 -6.26 -12.12
CA PHE A 27 -20.95 -5.13 -13.01
C PHE A 27 -22.00 -4.21 -12.39
N GLN A 28 -21.69 -2.92 -12.33
CA GLN A 28 -22.58 -1.91 -11.80
C GLN A 28 -22.53 -0.65 -12.67
N SER A 29 -23.67 0.00 -12.85
CA SER A 29 -23.73 1.36 -13.38
C SER A 29 -23.75 2.32 -12.21
N ASN A 30 -22.94 3.38 -12.26
CA ASN A 30 -23.05 4.48 -11.31
C ASN A 30 -24.19 5.39 -11.75
N GLU A 31 -25.31 5.36 -11.04
CA GLU A 31 -26.53 6.10 -11.38
C GLU A 31 -26.33 7.62 -11.38
N PHE A 32 -25.37 8.14 -10.60
CA PHE A 32 -25.12 9.57 -10.50
C PHE A 32 -24.22 10.10 -11.62
N THR A 33 -23.18 9.34 -11.99
CA THR A 33 -22.20 9.76 -13.01
C THR A 33 -22.49 9.20 -14.40
N GLY A 34 -23.35 8.19 -14.51
CA GLY A 34 -23.59 7.44 -15.75
C GLY A 34 -22.43 6.54 -16.18
N THR A 35 -21.39 6.37 -15.35
CA THR A 35 -20.24 5.53 -15.71
C THR A 35 -20.54 4.04 -15.53
N ALA A 36 -19.97 3.23 -16.41
CA ALA A 36 -19.96 1.78 -16.26
C ALA A 36 -18.76 1.36 -15.39
N SER A 37 -19.02 0.51 -14.40
CA SER A 37 -18.03 -0.03 -13.48
C SER A 37 -18.05 -1.57 -13.50
N LEU A 38 -16.87 -2.18 -13.51
CA LEU A 38 -16.70 -3.63 -13.39
C LEU A 38 -15.60 -3.90 -12.38
N SER A 39 -15.84 -4.80 -11.43
CA SER A 39 -14.82 -5.25 -10.47
C SER A 39 -14.58 -6.74 -10.65
N ILE A 40 -13.32 -7.10 -10.92
CA ILE A 40 -12.87 -8.47 -11.09
C ILE A 40 -11.96 -8.82 -9.90
N PRO A 41 -12.43 -9.61 -8.92
CA PRO A 41 -11.61 -9.95 -7.76
C PRO A 41 -10.44 -10.86 -8.18
N ILE A 42 -9.27 -10.61 -7.60
CA ILE A 42 -8.11 -11.49 -7.71
C ILE A 42 -8.14 -12.42 -6.51
N ALA A 43 -8.43 -13.70 -6.76
CA ALA A 43 -8.43 -14.70 -5.70
C ALA A 43 -7.03 -14.86 -5.09
N THR A 44 -6.90 -14.48 -3.83
CA THR A 44 -5.71 -14.72 -3.02
C THR A 44 -5.93 -15.96 -2.17
N SER A 45 -4.87 -16.77 -1.97
CA SER A 45 -5.01 -18.00 -1.20
C SER A 45 -5.27 -17.65 0.26
N PRO A 46 -6.33 -18.18 0.90
CA PRO A 46 -6.51 -18.06 2.34
C PRO A 46 -5.27 -18.63 3.07
N CYS A 47 -4.83 -17.97 4.13
CA CYS A 47 -3.66 -18.34 4.90
C CYS A 47 -3.89 -18.18 6.41
N ARG A 48 -3.93 -16.94 6.91
CA ARG A 48 -3.99 -16.59 8.34
C ARG A 48 -5.17 -15.66 8.68
N GLY A 49 -6.07 -15.44 7.72
CA GLY A 49 -7.19 -14.50 7.85
C GLY A 49 -6.78 -13.04 7.71
N PHE A 50 -5.62 -12.79 7.11
CA PHE A 50 -5.10 -11.46 6.80
C PHE A 50 -4.39 -11.49 5.44
N GLU A 51 -5.19 -11.76 4.40
CA GLU A 51 -4.78 -11.82 3.02
C GLU A 51 -5.07 -10.50 2.29
N PRO A 52 -4.26 -10.13 1.28
CA PRO A 52 -4.52 -8.95 0.48
C PRO A 52 -5.86 -9.08 -0.26
N GLN A 53 -6.69 -8.04 -0.15
CA GLN A 53 -7.92 -7.90 -0.91
C GLN A 53 -7.60 -7.11 -2.18
N LEU A 54 -7.69 -7.76 -3.34
CA LEU A 54 -7.30 -7.19 -4.62
C LEU A 54 -8.40 -7.42 -5.65
N SER A 55 -8.65 -6.40 -6.46
CA SER A 55 -9.46 -6.50 -7.66
C SER A 55 -8.82 -5.70 -8.79
N VAL A 56 -9.07 -6.15 -10.01
CA VAL A 56 -8.91 -5.32 -11.21
C VAL A 56 -10.24 -4.61 -11.43
N ASP A 57 -10.23 -3.31 -11.24
CA ASP A 57 -11.40 -2.46 -11.36
C ASP A 57 -11.37 -1.71 -12.68
N TYR A 58 -12.51 -1.65 -13.34
CA TYR A 58 -12.74 -0.89 -14.56
C TYR A 58 -13.71 0.26 -14.28
N SER A 59 -13.43 1.41 -14.87
CA SER A 59 -14.38 2.52 -15.01
C SER A 59 -14.30 3.10 -16.41
N SER A 60 -15.45 3.28 -17.06
CA SER A 60 -15.54 3.91 -18.39
C SER A 60 -15.06 5.37 -18.40
N GLY A 61 -14.99 6.01 -17.24
CA GLY A 61 -14.46 7.37 -17.07
C GLY A 61 -12.98 7.42 -16.69
N ALA A 62 -12.33 6.28 -16.45
CA ALA A 62 -10.92 6.24 -16.06
C ALA A 62 -9.98 6.33 -17.26
N GLY A 63 -8.79 6.90 -17.02
CA GLY A 63 -7.74 7.06 -18.02
C GLY A 63 -6.97 5.78 -18.30
N ASN A 64 -5.85 5.91 -19.01
CA ASN A 64 -4.97 4.78 -19.30
C ASN A 64 -4.11 4.43 -18.07
N GLY A 65 -3.86 3.14 -17.89
CA GLY A 65 -3.04 2.60 -16.81
C GLY A 65 -2.31 1.32 -17.22
N ILE A 66 -1.64 0.69 -16.26
CA ILE A 66 -0.79 -0.49 -16.51
C ILE A 66 -1.59 -1.74 -16.89
N PHE A 67 -2.89 -1.75 -16.58
CA PHE A 67 -3.83 -2.81 -16.97
C PHE A 67 -4.65 -2.45 -18.22
N GLY A 68 -4.31 -1.35 -18.89
CA GLY A 68 -5.02 -0.84 -20.06
C GLY A 68 -5.98 0.30 -19.75
N LEU A 69 -6.67 0.76 -20.79
CA LEU A 69 -7.58 1.90 -20.70
C LEU A 69 -8.78 1.60 -19.80
N GLY A 70 -9.00 2.44 -18.79
CA GLY A 70 -10.11 2.31 -17.86
C GLY A 70 -9.89 1.29 -16.74
N PHE A 71 -8.82 0.49 -16.80
CA PHE A 71 -8.52 -0.56 -15.82
C PHE A 71 -7.42 -0.13 -14.83
N GLY A 72 -7.59 -0.50 -13.58
CA GLY A 72 -6.62 -0.29 -12.51
C GLY A 72 -6.69 -1.40 -11.46
N LEU A 73 -5.63 -1.49 -10.64
CA LEU A 73 -5.59 -2.41 -9.50
C LEU A 73 -6.04 -1.66 -8.23
N SER A 74 -6.84 -2.31 -7.40
CA SER A 74 -7.47 -1.76 -6.20
C SER A 74 -6.51 -1.57 -5.00
N ILE A 75 -5.32 -0.99 -5.22
CA ILE A 75 -4.33 -0.77 -4.14
C ILE A 75 -4.40 0.68 -3.65
N PRO A 76 -4.60 0.89 -2.33
CA PRO A 76 -4.64 2.23 -1.78
C PRO A 76 -3.28 2.89 -1.88
N ASN A 77 -3.30 4.21 -2.02
CA ASN A 77 -2.11 5.05 -2.07
C ASN A 77 -2.47 6.43 -1.55
N ILE A 78 -1.46 7.23 -1.21
CA ILE A 78 -1.64 8.64 -0.88
C ILE A 78 -0.91 9.46 -1.93
N SER A 79 -1.57 10.45 -2.52
CA SER A 79 -1.01 11.25 -3.61
C SER A 79 -1.23 12.75 -3.37
N ARG A 80 -0.44 13.61 -4.03
CA ARG A 80 -0.71 15.05 -4.06
C ARG A 80 -1.83 15.35 -5.05
N LYS A 81 -2.79 16.18 -4.66
CA LYS A 81 -3.91 16.61 -5.50
C LYS A 81 -3.42 17.50 -6.64
N THR A 82 -3.81 17.17 -7.88
CA THR A 82 -3.44 17.91 -9.10
C THR A 82 -4.63 18.57 -9.80
N SER A 83 -5.87 18.33 -9.35
CA SER A 83 -7.09 18.76 -10.06
C SER A 83 -7.25 20.27 -10.22
N TYR A 84 -6.63 21.07 -9.33
CA TYR A 84 -6.74 22.54 -9.35
C TYR A 84 -5.43 23.24 -9.72
N ARG A 85 -4.28 22.65 -9.39
CA ARG A 85 -2.96 23.23 -9.62
C ARG A 85 -1.88 22.16 -9.58
N THR A 86 -0.75 22.46 -10.21
CA THR A 86 0.48 21.68 -10.05
C THR A 86 0.97 21.78 -8.61
N PRO A 87 1.33 20.65 -7.96
CA PRO A 87 1.90 20.65 -6.62
C PRO A 87 3.18 21.50 -6.53
N LYS A 88 3.31 22.25 -5.44
CA LYS A 88 4.50 23.08 -5.17
C LYS A 88 5.53 22.38 -4.28
N TYR A 89 5.21 21.17 -3.81
CA TYR A 89 6.01 20.37 -2.88
C TYR A 89 6.32 21.11 -1.57
N ASN A 90 5.32 21.81 -1.05
CA ASN A 90 5.38 22.49 0.26
C ASN A 90 4.09 22.21 1.04
N GLU A 91 3.95 22.84 2.21
CA GLU A 91 2.82 22.65 3.13
C GLU A 91 1.46 23.14 2.59
N SER A 92 1.45 23.84 1.44
CA SER A 92 0.19 24.30 0.83
C SER A 92 -0.48 23.25 -0.05
N ASP A 93 0.21 22.15 -0.38
CA ASP A 93 -0.37 21.09 -1.19
C ASP A 93 -1.40 20.27 -0.39
N THR A 94 -2.46 19.85 -1.07
CA THR A 94 -3.47 18.94 -0.51
C THR A 94 -3.14 17.51 -0.92
N PHE A 95 -3.39 16.57 -0.02
CA PHE A 95 -3.19 15.14 -0.27
C PHE A 95 -4.53 14.44 -0.50
N LEU A 96 -4.51 13.36 -1.26
CA LEU A 96 -5.64 12.48 -1.51
C LEU A 96 -5.33 11.10 -0.92
N ILE A 97 -6.27 10.50 -0.21
CA ILE A 97 -6.21 9.08 0.15
C ILE A 97 -7.01 8.26 -0.86
N SER A 98 -6.40 7.20 -1.38
CA SER A 98 -6.95 6.32 -2.43
C SER A 98 -7.48 7.08 -3.64
N ASN A 99 -6.85 8.22 -3.98
CA ASN A 99 -7.23 9.13 -5.07
C ASN A 99 -8.68 9.66 -5.00
N ALA A 100 -9.33 9.59 -3.84
CA ALA A 100 -10.74 9.97 -3.68
C ALA A 100 -10.92 11.16 -2.74
N GLU A 101 -10.47 11.04 -1.50
CA GLU A 101 -10.80 12.01 -0.43
C GLU A 101 -9.66 12.98 -0.13
N ASP A 102 -9.99 14.27 -0.05
CA ASP A 102 -9.07 15.33 0.35
C ASP A 102 -8.68 15.17 1.82
N LEU A 103 -7.40 14.98 2.09
CA LEU A 103 -6.84 15.02 3.44
C LEU A 103 -6.52 16.46 3.85
N VAL A 104 -6.98 16.84 5.04
CA VAL A 104 -6.76 18.15 5.65
C VAL A 104 -6.01 17.96 6.97
N PRO A 105 -4.96 18.74 7.25
CA PRO A 105 -4.25 18.64 8.52
C PRO A 105 -5.16 19.03 9.68
N ILE A 106 -5.02 18.33 10.80
CA ILE A 106 -5.70 18.65 12.05
C ILE A 106 -4.90 19.75 12.75
N LEU A 107 -5.59 20.83 13.13
CA LEU A 107 -4.98 21.96 13.84
C LEU A 107 -4.33 21.48 15.16
N ASP A 108 -3.14 22.01 15.46
CA ASP A 108 -2.38 21.74 16.69
C ASP A 108 -2.12 20.24 16.96
N SER A 109 -2.09 19.44 15.90
CA SER A 109 -1.83 17.99 16.00
C SER A 109 -0.36 17.62 15.81
N GLU A 110 0.51 18.59 15.58
CA GLU A 110 1.92 18.35 15.33
C GLU A 110 2.65 17.92 16.62
N TYR A 111 3.43 16.85 16.53
CA TYR A 111 4.31 16.42 17.62
C TYR A 111 5.58 15.77 17.07
N GLN A 112 6.61 15.68 17.90
CA GLN A 112 7.85 15.01 17.57
C GLN A 112 7.92 13.63 18.19
N LYS A 113 8.51 12.68 17.46
CA LYS A 113 8.81 11.34 17.96
C LYS A 113 10.21 10.93 17.55
N ASN A 114 10.96 10.36 18.48
CA ASN A 114 12.26 9.75 18.22
C ASN A 114 12.06 8.26 17.96
N VAL A 115 12.52 7.78 16.80
CA VAL A 115 12.49 6.38 16.38
C VAL A 115 13.86 6.05 15.81
N ASP A 116 14.54 5.05 16.35
CA ASP A 116 15.86 4.58 15.88
C ASP A 116 16.87 5.71 15.66
N ASN A 117 17.03 6.57 16.67
CA ASN A 117 17.89 7.76 16.65
C ASN A 117 17.54 8.81 15.59
N LYS A 118 16.33 8.75 15.04
CA LYS A 118 15.80 9.71 14.08
C LYS A 118 14.59 10.44 14.63
N VAL A 119 14.63 11.77 14.55
CA VAL A 119 13.50 12.61 14.96
C VAL A 119 12.57 12.81 13.77
N TYR A 120 11.30 12.48 13.97
CA TYR A 120 10.22 12.73 13.04
C TYR A 120 9.26 13.78 13.61
N THR A 121 8.91 14.76 12.79
CA THR A 121 7.73 15.61 12.98
C THR A 121 6.53 14.89 12.37
N ILE A 122 5.48 14.72 13.16
CA ILE A 122 4.28 13.98 12.80
C ILE A 122 3.10 14.94 12.85
N ILE A 123 2.33 14.99 11.77
CA ILE A 123 1.11 15.80 11.65
C ILE A 123 -0.06 14.86 11.39
N LYS A 124 -1.15 15.02 12.13
CA LYS A 124 -2.37 14.23 11.90
C LYS A 124 -3.22 14.86 10.81
N TYR A 125 -3.84 14.03 10.00
CA TYR A 125 -4.76 14.40 8.94
C TYR A 125 -6.12 13.74 9.15
N ARG A 126 -7.14 14.30 8.52
CA ARG A 126 -8.46 13.69 8.40
C ARG A 126 -9.02 13.92 6.98
N PRO A 127 -9.85 13.01 6.46
CA PRO A 127 -10.64 13.27 5.25
C PRO A 127 -11.53 14.50 5.43
N ARG A 128 -11.77 15.24 4.34
CA ARG A 128 -12.73 16.35 4.32
C ARG A 128 -14.16 15.85 4.59
N VAL A 129 -14.49 14.70 4.03
CA VAL A 129 -15.72 13.95 4.31
C VAL A 129 -15.32 12.70 5.08
N GLU A 130 -15.61 12.67 6.38
CA GLU A 130 -15.21 11.54 7.23
C GLU A 130 -16.07 10.31 6.95
N GLY A 131 -15.42 9.14 6.94
CA GLY A 131 -16.08 7.86 6.70
C GLY A 131 -15.21 6.65 7.05
N LEU A 132 -13.89 6.82 7.11
CA LEU A 132 -12.95 5.76 7.49
C LEU A 132 -12.74 5.68 9.00
N PHE A 133 -12.92 6.80 9.72
CA PHE A 133 -12.59 6.93 11.15
C PHE A 133 -11.19 6.42 11.47
N ALA A 134 -10.26 6.59 10.53
CA ALA A 134 -8.89 6.14 10.62
C ALA A 134 -8.00 7.25 11.22
N LEU A 135 -7.00 6.86 12.00
CA LEU A 135 -5.92 7.77 12.39
C LEU A 135 -4.93 7.85 11.23
N ILE A 136 -4.83 9.02 10.60
CA ILE A 136 -3.94 9.26 9.45
C ILE A 136 -2.83 10.21 9.88
N GLU A 137 -1.58 9.77 9.75
CA GLU A 137 -0.40 10.51 10.19
C GLU A 137 0.58 10.68 9.03
N HIS A 138 1.06 11.91 8.86
CA HIS A 138 2.15 12.24 7.95
C HIS A 138 3.43 12.38 8.74
N TRP A 139 4.41 11.54 8.46
CA TRP A 139 5.70 11.52 9.14
C TRP A 139 6.74 12.19 8.25
N LYS A 140 7.48 13.16 8.81
CA LYS A 140 8.55 13.89 8.12
C LYS A 140 9.80 13.94 8.99
N SER A 141 10.96 13.73 8.38
CA SER A 141 12.24 13.96 9.06
C SER A 141 12.94 15.20 8.53
N ALA A 142 13.87 15.75 9.32
CA ALA A 142 14.72 16.86 8.88
C ALA A 142 15.57 16.55 7.63
N SER A 143 15.82 15.26 7.34
CA SER A 143 16.59 14.83 6.16
C SER A 143 15.77 14.78 4.87
N GLY A 144 14.46 15.09 4.92
CA GLY A 144 13.56 15.04 3.76
C GLY A 144 12.83 13.72 3.57
N GLU A 145 13.07 12.69 4.40
CA GLU A 145 12.22 11.49 4.35
C GLU A 145 10.80 11.82 4.77
N SER A 146 9.85 11.24 4.03
CA SER A 146 8.44 11.43 4.27
C SER A 146 7.66 10.17 3.93
N PHE A 147 6.79 9.74 4.84
CA PHE A 147 5.92 8.58 4.66
C PHE A 147 4.61 8.80 5.41
N TRP A 148 3.62 7.96 5.15
CA TRP A 148 2.34 8.01 5.86
C TRP A 148 2.09 6.75 6.66
N CYS A 149 1.45 6.92 7.80
CA CYS A 149 0.95 5.84 8.64
C CYS A 149 -0.57 6.01 8.78
N VAL A 150 -1.33 4.96 8.53
CA VAL A 150 -2.80 4.95 8.64
C VAL A 150 -3.19 3.78 9.53
N ILE A 151 -3.94 4.06 10.59
CA ILE A 151 -4.49 3.03 11.48
C ILE A 151 -6.01 3.04 11.30
N SER A 152 -6.56 1.95 10.75
CA SER A 152 -8.00 1.80 10.54
C SER A 152 -8.74 1.56 11.86
N SER A 153 -10.07 1.68 11.82
CA SER A 153 -10.97 1.34 12.93
C SER A 153 -10.91 -0.15 13.32
N ASP A 154 -10.54 -1.03 12.38
CA ASP A 154 -10.27 -2.45 12.60
C ASP A 154 -8.87 -2.74 13.18
N ASN A 155 -8.15 -1.70 13.60
CA ASN A 155 -6.80 -1.78 14.15
C ASN A 155 -5.77 -2.38 13.17
N VAL A 156 -5.96 -2.12 11.87
CA VAL A 156 -4.96 -2.44 10.83
C VAL A 156 -4.06 -1.21 10.64
N THR A 157 -2.76 -1.39 10.86
CA THR A 157 -1.75 -0.36 10.60
C THR A 157 -1.23 -0.50 9.19
N SER A 158 -1.31 0.55 8.38
CA SER A 158 -0.81 0.59 7.00
C SER A 158 0.21 1.69 6.81
N ILE A 159 1.30 1.36 6.14
CA ILE A 159 2.44 2.25 5.89
C ILE A 159 2.52 2.54 4.40
N TYR A 160 2.63 3.81 4.04
CA TYR A 160 2.73 4.23 2.65
C TYR A 160 4.05 4.95 2.39
N GLY A 161 4.79 4.45 1.40
CA GLY A 161 5.98 5.11 0.88
C GLY A 161 7.04 5.34 1.94
N LYS A 162 7.46 4.34 2.71
CA LYS A 162 8.60 4.43 3.63
C LYS A 162 9.94 4.27 2.91
N SER A 163 10.07 3.28 2.04
CA SER A 163 11.23 3.13 1.16
C SER A 163 11.14 4.02 -0.08
N LYS A 164 12.24 4.13 -0.83
CA LYS A 164 12.28 4.92 -2.08
C LYS A 164 11.51 4.23 -3.22
N ASN A 165 11.44 2.90 -3.22
CA ASN A 165 10.78 2.14 -4.29
C ASN A 165 9.26 2.20 -4.19
N SER A 166 8.69 2.47 -3.01
CA SER A 166 7.25 2.66 -2.77
C SER A 166 6.80 4.13 -2.93
N ARG A 167 7.55 4.94 -3.69
CA ARG A 167 7.23 6.35 -3.94
C ARG A 167 7.37 6.70 -5.43
N ILE A 168 6.49 7.56 -5.93
CA ILE A 168 6.77 8.38 -7.11
C ILE A 168 7.32 9.72 -6.62
N SER A 169 8.52 10.07 -7.02
CA SER A 169 9.17 11.35 -6.73
C SER A 169 9.74 11.98 -8.00
N ASP A 170 9.96 13.28 -7.97
CA ASP A 170 10.76 14.00 -8.97
C ASP A 170 12.13 13.31 -9.13
N PRO A 171 12.47 12.81 -10.33
CA PRO A 171 13.76 12.18 -10.59
C PRO A 171 14.98 13.06 -10.28
N ASP A 172 14.84 14.39 -10.39
CA ASP A 172 15.91 15.34 -10.13
C ASP A 172 15.97 15.76 -8.65
N ASN A 173 14.89 15.52 -7.89
CA ASN A 173 14.82 15.80 -6.47
C ASN A 173 13.94 14.79 -5.72
N PRO A 174 14.53 13.71 -5.16
CA PRO A 174 13.78 12.66 -4.47
C PRO A 174 12.96 13.10 -3.26
N ASN A 175 13.19 14.30 -2.70
CA ASN A 175 12.39 14.85 -1.60
C ASN A 175 11.05 15.43 -2.09
N ARG A 176 10.91 15.69 -3.39
CA ARG A 176 9.65 16.08 -4.02
C ARG A 176 8.84 14.84 -4.37
N ILE A 177 8.26 14.23 -3.34
CA ILE A 177 7.44 13.03 -3.46
C ILE A 177 6.03 13.43 -3.89
N PHE A 178 5.57 12.85 -5.00
CA PHE A 178 4.24 13.03 -5.57
C PHE A 178 3.24 12.03 -4.99
N GLN A 179 3.64 10.75 -4.87
CA GLN A 179 2.76 9.65 -4.46
C GLN A 179 3.50 8.66 -3.58
N TRP A 180 2.81 8.17 -2.55
CA TRP A 180 3.24 7.16 -1.59
C TRP A 180 2.36 5.92 -1.76
N PHE A 181 2.95 4.82 -2.22
CA PHE A 181 2.25 3.55 -2.38
C PHE A 181 2.17 2.78 -1.05
N LEU A 182 1.11 1.99 -0.86
CA LEU A 182 1.03 1.06 0.26
C LEU A 182 2.24 0.13 0.21
N GLU A 183 3.00 0.05 1.29
CA GLU A 183 4.24 -0.72 1.38
C GLU A 183 4.11 -1.88 2.37
N ALA A 184 3.40 -1.67 3.47
CA ALA A 184 3.14 -2.70 4.46
C ALA A 184 1.79 -2.50 5.16
N SER A 185 1.15 -3.61 5.53
CA SER A 185 -0.02 -3.62 6.40
C SER A 185 0.16 -4.65 7.52
N PHE A 186 -0.26 -4.31 8.72
CA PHE A 186 -0.15 -5.14 9.92
C PHE A 186 -1.50 -5.22 10.63
N ASP A 187 -1.92 -6.41 11.02
CA ASP A 187 -3.10 -6.59 11.86
C ASP A 187 -2.74 -6.66 13.35
N SER A 188 -3.78 -6.73 14.19
CA SER A 188 -3.63 -6.89 15.65
C SER A 188 -3.15 -8.28 16.09
N LYS A 189 -2.97 -9.22 15.15
CA LYS A 189 -2.59 -10.61 15.40
C LYS A 189 -1.17 -10.92 14.89
N SER A 190 -0.38 -9.88 14.63
CA SER A 190 1.02 -10.00 14.16
C SER A 190 1.18 -10.60 12.76
N ASN A 191 0.12 -10.57 11.94
CA ASN A 191 0.21 -10.85 10.52
C ASN A 191 0.67 -9.61 9.74
N CYS A 192 1.33 -9.83 8.62
CA CYS A 192 1.89 -8.77 7.78
C CYS A 192 1.65 -9.06 6.30
N ILE A 193 1.36 -8.00 5.56
CA ILE A 193 1.35 -7.98 4.10
C ILE A 193 2.38 -6.95 3.65
N LEU A 194 3.26 -7.33 2.71
CA LEU A 194 4.27 -6.46 2.11
C LEU A 194 4.02 -6.29 0.63
N TYR A 195 4.24 -5.08 0.15
CA TYR A 195 4.05 -4.69 -1.25
C TYR A 195 5.39 -4.22 -1.82
N GLU A 196 5.92 -4.96 -2.79
CA GLU A 196 7.20 -4.67 -3.41
C GLU A 196 7.01 -4.05 -4.79
N TYR A 197 7.71 -2.94 -5.03
CA TYR A 197 7.60 -2.17 -6.25
C TYR A 197 8.90 -2.20 -7.05
N LYS A 198 8.79 -2.23 -8.37
CA LYS A 198 9.88 -2.04 -9.31
C LYS A 198 9.83 -0.63 -9.89
N SER A 199 11.01 -0.04 -10.07
CA SER A 199 11.13 1.24 -10.77
C SER A 199 10.97 1.05 -12.27
N GLU A 200 10.35 2.03 -12.92
CA GLU A 200 10.39 2.14 -14.37
C GLU A 200 11.83 2.23 -14.86
N ASN A 201 12.09 1.59 -15.98
CA ASN A 201 13.40 1.58 -16.62
C ASN A 201 13.27 1.73 -18.13
N THR A 202 14.40 1.70 -18.82
CA THR A 202 14.46 1.88 -20.29
C THR A 202 14.69 0.55 -21.02
N ASP A 203 14.46 -0.59 -20.36
CA ASP A 203 14.71 -1.88 -20.97
C ASP A 203 13.66 -2.17 -22.05
N ASN A 204 14.08 -2.75 -23.17
CA ASN A 204 13.20 -3.09 -24.31
C ASN A 204 12.46 -1.88 -24.95
N ILE A 205 13.00 -0.66 -24.83
CA ILE A 205 12.46 0.53 -25.49
C ILE A 205 13.29 0.87 -26.73
N GLU A 206 12.63 1.00 -27.88
CA GLU A 206 13.25 1.57 -29.08
C GLU A 206 13.49 3.06 -28.88
N GLN A 207 14.71 3.55 -29.13
CA GLN A 207 14.97 4.99 -29.08
C GLN A 207 14.28 5.70 -30.25
N ARG A 208 13.26 6.53 -29.94
CA ARG A 208 12.58 7.38 -30.92
C ARG A 208 12.89 8.84 -30.69
N ILE A 209 12.82 9.64 -31.75
CA ILE A 209 12.98 11.10 -31.66
C ILE A 209 11.96 11.72 -30.68
N SER A 210 10.77 11.13 -30.56
CA SER A 210 9.73 11.56 -29.60
C SER A 210 10.12 11.36 -28.14
N ASP A 211 11.12 10.53 -27.85
CA ASP A 211 11.63 10.29 -26.51
C ASP A 211 12.78 11.23 -26.14
N ASN A 212 13.28 12.01 -27.10
CA ASN A 212 14.27 13.03 -26.83
C ASN A 212 13.69 14.03 -25.81
N ASN A 213 14.43 14.24 -24.71
CA ASN A 213 14.06 15.08 -23.57
C ASN A 213 12.94 14.54 -22.66
N ARG A 214 12.57 13.25 -22.75
CA ARG A 214 11.69 12.61 -21.77
C ARG A 214 12.50 11.88 -20.71
N GLN A 215 12.23 12.17 -19.44
CA GLN A 215 12.75 11.40 -18.31
C GLN A 215 11.64 10.45 -17.82
N GLN A 216 11.76 9.17 -18.18
CA GLN A 216 10.71 8.16 -18.00
C GLN A 216 11.02 7.21 -16.84
N THR A 217 11.53 7.70 -15.70
CA THR A 217 12.03 6.82 -14.61
C THR A 217 11.30 7.00 -13.27
N ALA A 218 10.41 8.00 -13.18
CA ALA A 218 9.70 8.32 -11.93
C ALA A 218 8.71 7.22 -11.52
N ASN A 219 8.09 6.55 -12.51
CA ASN A 219 6.99 5.63 -12.27
C ASN A 219 7.44 4.37 -11.51
N LYS A 220 6.48 3.73 -10.83
CA LYS A 220 6.67 2.47 -10.10
C LYS A 220 5.57 1.48 -10.45
N TYR A 221 5.93 0.21 -10.40
CA TYR A 221 5.03 -0.90 -10.71
C TYR A 221 5.03 -1.89 -9.56
N LEU A 222 3.85 -2.25 -9.06
CA LEU A 222 3.75 -3.36 -8.13
C LEU A 222 4.31 -4.62 -8.79
N SER A 223 5.22 -5.28 -8.09
CA SER A 223 5.93 -6.45 -8.61
C SER A 223 5.63 -7.72 -7.83
N LYS A 224 5.47 -7.62 -6.50
CA LYS A 224 5.14 -8.75 -5.63
C LYS A 224 4.31 -8.27 -4.45
N ILE A 225 3.45 -9.15 -3.95
CA ILE A 225 2.82 -9.03 -2.64
C ILE A 225 3.17 -10.28 -1.85
N LYS A 226 3.76 -10.09 -0.67
CA LYS A 226 4.12 -11.17 0.26
C LYS A 226 3.18 -11.11 1.46
N TYR A 227 2.61 -12.24 1.84
CA TYR A 227 1.72 -12.36 3.00
C TYR A 227 1.82 -13.77 3.58
N GLY A 228 1.25 -13.98 4.78
CA GLY A 228 1.33 -15.28 5.46
C GLY A 228 2.68 -15.49 6.15
N ASN A 229 3.20 -14.46 6.81
CA ASN A 229 4.45 -14.53 7.57
C ASN A 229 4.45 -15.70 8.57
N ASP A 230 5.58 -16.39 8.62
CA ASP A 230 5.82 -17.54 9.49
C ASP A 230 6.08 -17.11 10.95
N LYS A 231 6.82 -16.01 11.13
CA LYS A 231 7.13 -15.39 12.41
C LYS A 231 6.23 -14.19 12.68
N PRO A 232 5.71 -14.04 13.90
CA PRO A 232 4.90 -12.88 14.27
C PRO A 232 5.72 -11.60 14.21
N ILE A 233 5.14 -10.54 13.66
CA ILE A 233 5.69 -9.18 13.71
C ILE A 233 5.06 -8.41 14.87
N PHE A 234 5.88 -7.88 15.78
CA PHE A 234 5.37 -7.10 16.92
C PHE A 234 5.43 -5.59 16.66
N VAL A 235 4.62 -4.82 17.38
CA VAL A 235 4.51 -3.36 17.23
C VAL A 235 5.85 -2.64 17.44
N LYS A 236 6.70 -3.13 18.34
CA LYS A 236 8.07 -2.62 18.52
C LYS A 236 8.91 -2.81 17.25
N ASP A 237 8.66 -3.88 16.51
CA ASP A 237 9.35 -4.23 15.28
C ASP A 237 8.78 -3.46 14.09
N ILE A 238 7.52 -2.96 14.13
CA ILE A 238 6.97 -2.13 13.04
C ILE A 238 7.87 -0.92 12.82
N TYR A 239 8.31 -0.24 13.89
CA TYR A 239 9.21 0.90 13.79
C TYR A 239 10.65 0.55 13.35
N THR A 240 11.14 -0.64 13.68
CA THR A 240 12.46 -1.15 13.28
C THR A 240 12.46 -1.77 11.86
N ILE A 241 11.33 -2.31 11.41
CA ILE A 241 11.05 -2.72 10.02
C ILE A 241 11.00 -1.48 9.14
N LEU A 242 10.47 -0.38 9.67
CA LEU A 242 10.46 0.92 8.99
C LEU A 242 11.85 1.55 8.87
N SER A 243 12.84 1.22 9.71
CA SER A 243 14.18 1.84 9.68
C SER A 243 15.22 1.07 8.89
N ASN A 244 14.92 -0.16 8.46
CA ASN A 244 15.85 -1.02 7.76
C ASN A 244 15.18 -1.53 6.47
N ASP A 245 15.54 -0.93 5.32
CA ASP A 245 14.95 -1.23 4.00
C ASP A 245 14.98 -2.74 3.65
N ASN A 246 15.85 -3.51 4.30
CA ASN A 246 16.03 -4.95 4.11
C ASN A 246 15.61 -5.80 5.32
N TYR A 247 14.83 -5.32 6.31
CA TYR A 247 14.57 -6.08 7.55
C TYR A 247 14.08 -7.52 7.29
N LEU A 248 13.18 -7.69 6.31
CA LEU A 248 12.58 -9.00 6.00
C LEU A 248 13.53 -9.87 5.15
N GLU A 249 14.31 -9.27 4.25
CA GLU A 249 15.38 -9.97 3.51
C GLU A 249 16.54 -10.39 4.44
N ASN A 250 16.86 -9.57 5.44
CA ASN A 250 17.91 -9.84 6.43
C ASN A 250 17.51 -11.00 7.36
N GLN A 251 16.22 -11.17 7.68
CA GLN A 251 15.74 -12.33 8.44
C GLN A 251 15.88 -13.64 7.64
N GLU A 252 15.61 -13.64 6.32
CA GLU A 252 15.82 -14.78 5.43
C GLU A 252 17.31 -15.15 5.30
N GLN A 253 18.20 -14.15 5.20
CA GLN A 253 19.66 -14.37 5.13
C GLN A 253 20.22 -14.94 6.45
N LEU A 254 19.81 -14.40 7.60
CA LEU A 254 20.20 -14.89 8.93
C LEU A 254 19.77 -16.34 9.17
N GLU A 255 18.63 -16.78 8.62
CA GLU A 255 18.19 -18.17 8.69
C GLU A 255 18.94 -19.09 7.72
N THR A 256 19.22 -18.61 6.51
CA THR A 256 20.01 -19.37 5.54
C THR A 256 21.41 -19.65 6.09
N GLU A 257 22.03 -18.67 6.76
CA GLU A 257 23.32 -18.84 7.43
C GLU A 257 23.26 -19.76 8.66
N LYS A 258 22.20 -19.67 9.48
CA LYS A 258 21.99 -20.59 10.61
C LYS A 258 21.78 -22.04 10.15
N ASN A 259 21.00 -22.23 9.09
CA ASN A 259 20.73 -23.55 8.51
C ASN A 259 21.96 -24.13 7.81
N ALA A 260 22.79 -23.28 7.19
CA ALA A 260 24.08 -23.69 6.64
C ALA A 260 25.08 -24.11 7.74
N LYS A 261 25.14 -23.37 8.86
CA LYS A 261 25.98 -23.72 10.01
C LYS A 261 25.55 -25.01 10.70
N ASN A 262 24.24 -25.25 10.82
CA ASN A 262 23.72 -26.50 11.39
C ASN A 262 23.94 -27.72 10.46
N ARG A 263 24.07 -27.52 9.14
CA ARG A 263 24.41 -28.60 8.18
C ARG A 263 25.89 -28.96 8.14
N LEU A 264 26.77 -28.08 8.63
CA LEU A 264 28.21 -28.33 8.74
C LEU A 264 28.61 -28.90 10.12
N ALA A 265 27.65 -29.05 11.03
CA ALA A 265 27.86 -29.57 12.39
C ALA A 265 27.48 -31.05 12.56
N PHE A 266 27.28 -31.79 11.46
CA PHE A 266 27.09 -33.24 11.41
C PHE A 266 28.12 -33.89 10.49
#